data_AF-A0A3B8ZES4-F1
#
_entry.id   AF-A0A3B8ZES4-F1
#
_cell.length_a   1.000
_cell.length_b   1.000
_cell.length_c   1.000
_cell.angle_alpha   90.00
_cell.angle_beta   90.00
_cell.angle_gamma   90.00
#
_symmetry.space_group_name_H-M   'P 1'
#
loop_
_entity.id
_entity.type
_entity.pdbx_description
1 polymer ?
#
loop_
_entity_poly.entity_id
_entity_poly.type
_entity_poly.pdbx_seq_one_letter_code
_entity_poly.pdbx_strand_id
1 'polypeptide(L)'
;VSGPTVGTAISDGQNELVKLTEKEISYSQMIQEIYLRILNRYPTSAEIEVLSQAADSIDTDHHALTKTLAEKEQWWIERRATLEAERLAKLETVRQAAQARRQEIAPEQTRLEQERQARVAAAQQTLDEYARDPFQIANNYLASNGPGSNWFPLVAVEGQSTNGAVLTPLADRSLVASGNAQPGTYTVRLRTPLKGIRGFRLEALPLDSQPGGGPGLSANGNFVITEIEIDAAPLAQPDQSSRQKIATAKASFTQSGFNPASVIDGQARDQGGWAVYPLGGIVHWLTLSLEQPIDFAEGTELSLAIHQYHN
;
A
#
# COMPACT_ATOMS: atom_id res chain seq x y z
N VAL A 1 -53.36 -14.60 -44.10
CA VAL A 1 -51.91 -14.33 -44.19
C VAL A 1 -51.66 -12.99 -43.53
N SER A 2 -51.05 -12.95 -42.35
CA SER A 2 -50.61 -11.70 -41.71
C SER A 2 -49.17 -11.90 -41.22
N GLY A 3 -48.33 -10.88 -41.39
CA GLY A 3 -46.92 -10.92 -40.98
C GLY A 3 -46.08 -9.78 -41.59
N PRO A 4 -44.82 -9.60 -41.12
CA PRO A 4 -43.95 -8.50 -41.52
C PRO A 4 -43.74 -8.40 -43.02
N THR A 5 -43.60 -9.53 -43.72
CA THR A 5 -43.40 -9.58 -45.18
C THR A 5 -44.58 -8.96 -45.96
N VAL A 6 -45.81 -9.23 -45.54
CA VAL A 6 -47.00 -8.62 -46.17
C VAL A 6 -47.07 -7.13 -45.86
N GLY A 7 -46.77 -6.75 -44.61
CA GLY A 7 -46.69 -5.34 -44.22
C GLY A 7 -45.66 -4.56 -45.03
N THR A 8 -44.46 -5.12 -45.25
CA THR A 8 -43.41 -4.52 -46.08
C THR A 8 -43.85 -4.37 -47.53
N ALA A 9 -44.48 -5.40 -48.11
CA ALA A 9 -44.97 -5.34 -49.48
C ALA A 9 -46.06 -4.28 -49.68
N ILE A 10 -46.97 -4.11 -48.70
CA ILE A 10 -48.01 -3.07 -48.74
C ILE A 10 -47.42 -1.66 -48.53
N SER A 11 -46.35 -1.55 -47.74
CA SER A 11 -45.70 -0.27 -47.46
C SER A 11 -44.73 0.19 -48.55
N ASP A 12 -44.41 -0.67 -49.51
CA ASP A 12 -43.56 -0.32 -50.66
C ASP A 12 -44.31 0.63 -51.61
N GLY A 13 -43.83 1.86 -51.74
CA GLY A 13 -44.43 2.90 -52.59
C GLY A 13 -44.52 2.57 -54.07
N GLN A 14 -43.90 1.48 -54.54
CA GLN A 14 -43.96 1.03 -55.94
C GLN A 14 -45.03 -0.04 -56.21
N ASN A 15 -45.79 -0.46 -55.19
CA ASN A 15 -46.78 -1.51 -55.36
C ASN A 15 -48.04 -1.03 -56.14
N GLU A 16 -48.77 -1.98 -56.73
CA GLU A 16 -49.95 -1.69 -57.55
C GLU A 16 -51.14 -1.10 -56.78
N LEU A 17 -51.21 -1.28 -55.45
CA LEU A 17 -52.25 -0.67 -54.61
C LEU A 17 -52.01 0.85 -54.50
N VAL A 18 -50.76 1.29 -54.41
CA VAL A 18 -50.43 2.73 -54.42
C VAL A 18 -50.85 3.36 -55.74
N LYS A 19 -50.56 2.72 -56.88
CA LYS A 19 -51.02 3.20 -58.21
C LYS A 19 -52.54 3.21 -58.36
N LEU A 20 -53.26 2.35 -57.64
CA LEU A 20 -54.72 2.36 -57.60
C LEU A 20 -55.26 3.58 -56.86
N THR A 21 -54.59 4.01 -55.78
CA THR A 21 -54.99 5.22 -55.02
C THR A 21 -54.78 6.52 -55.78
N GLU A 22 -53.91 6.53 -56.81
CA GLU A 22 -53.68 7.69 -57.69
C GLU A 22 -54.76 7.86 -58.77
N LYS A 23 -55.66 6.89 -58.95
CA LYS A 23 -56.76 6.97 -59.91
C LYS A 23 -57.94 7.71 -59.30
N GLU A 24 -58.61 8.56 -60.09
CA GLU A 24 -59.89 9.17 -59.72
C GLU A 24 -61.05 8.15 -59.79
N ILE A 25 -61.06 7.19 -58.88
CA ILE A 25 -62.11 6.18 -58.72
C ILE A 25 -62.71 6.27 -57.30
N SER A 26 -63.99 5.91 -57.14
CA SER A 26 -64.63 5.90 -55.82
C SER A 26 -64.04 4.81 -54.92
N TYR A 27 -64.16 4.96 -53.60
CA TYR A 27 -63.75 3.91 -52.64
C TYR A 27 -64.42 2.56 -52.94
N SER A 28 -65.69 2.56 -53.33
CA SER A 28 -66.39 1.34 -53.74
C SER A 28 -65.79 0.69 -55.00
N GLN A 29 -65.37 1.48 -55.98
CA GLN A 29 -64.66 1.00 -57.18
C GLN A 29 -63.26 0.49 -56.83
N MET A 30 -62.56 1.14 -55.91
CA MET A 30 -61.26 0.70 -55.44
C MET A 30 -61.34 -0.63 -54.67
N ILE A 31 -62.33 -0.79 -53.78
CA ILE A 31 -62.61 -2.05 -53.09
C ILE A 31 -62.89 -3.15 -54.13
N GLN A 32 -63.69 -2.85 -55.15
CA GLN A 32 -64.00 -3.77 -56.25
C GLN A 32 -62.75 -4.21 -57.02
N GLU A 33 -61.87 -3.29 -57.39
CA GLU A 33 -60.59 -3.59 -58.06
C GLU A 33 -59.69 -4.49 -57.19
N ILE A 34 -59.60 -4.21 -55.89
CA ILE A 34 -58.79 -5.00 -54.95
C ILE A 34 -59.36 -6.41 -54.82
N TYR A 35 -60.68 -6.55 -54.66
CA TYR A 35 -61.36 -7.84 -54.57
C TYR A 35 -61.19 -8.69 -55.82
N LEU A 36 -61.29 -8.09 -57.00
CA LEU A 36 -61.07 -8.80 -58.26
C LEU A 36 -59.61 -9.27 -58.40
N ARG A 37 -58.64 -8.42 -58.06
CA ARG A 37 -57.20 -8.76 -58.19
C ARG A 37 -56.73 -9.83 -57.20
N ILE A 38 -57.29 -9.85 -55.99
CA ILE A 38 -56.81 -10.71 -54.91
C ILE A 38 -57.70 -11.95 -54.73
N LEU A 39 -59.02 -11.77 -54.78
CA LEU A 39 -60.00 -12.81 -54.46
C LEU A 39 -60.72 -13.35 -55.69
N ASN A 40 -60.46 -12.80 -56.90
CA ASN A 40 -61.06 -13.20 -58.17
C ASN A 40 -62.60 -13.21 -58.15
N ARG A 41 -63.22 -12.33 -57.36
CA ARG A 41 -64.68 -12.14 -57.31
C ARG A 41 -65.06 -10.70 -57.02
N TYR A 42 -66.29 -10.33 -57.32
CA TYR A 42 -66.85 -9.05 -56.86
C TYR A 42 -67.09 -9.05 -55.34
N PRO A 43 -66.91 -7.91 -54.66
CA PRO A 43 -67.31 -7.76 -53.26
C PRO A 43 -68.82 -7.78 -53.12
N THR A 44 -69.33 -8.26 -52.00
CA THR A 44 -70.75 -8.13 -51.64
C THR A 44 -71.05 -6.73 -51.09
N SER A 45 -72.31 -6.31 -51.11
CA SER A 45 -72.70 -4.98 -50.59
C SER A 45 -72.29 -4.77 -49.13
N ALA A 46 -72.40 -5.81 -48.29
CA ALA A 46 -72.01 -5.75 -46.88
C ALA A 46 -70.49 -5.58 -46.71
N GLU A 47 -69.67 -6.19 -47.57
CA GLU A 47 -68.21 -6.03 -47.54
C GLU A 47 -67.77 -4.63 -47.97
N ILE A 48 -68.43 -4.06 -48.99
CA ILE A 48 -68.20 -2.66 -49.40
C ILE A 48 -68.54 -1.73 -48.25
N GLU A 49 -69.67 -1.94 -47.57
CA GLU A 49 -70.14 -1.09 -46.47
C GLU A 49 -69.15 -1.10 -45.30
N VAL A 50 -68.73 -2.28 -44.81
CA VAL A 50 -67.79 -2.39 -43.68
C VAL A 50 -66.43 -1.76 -44.00
N LEU A 51 -65.89 -1.99 -45.21
CA LEU A 51 -64.60 -1.44 -45.60
C LEU A 51 -64.67 0.07 -45.83
N SER A 52 -65.79 0.59 -46.33
CA SER A 52 -66.01 2.03 -46.47
C SER A 52 -66.09 2.70 -45.10
N GLN A 53 -66.83 2.12 -44.15
CA GLN A 53 -66.88 2.63 -42.76
C GLN A 53 -65.50 2.65 -42.08
N ALA A 54 -64.68 1.61 -42.31
CA ALA A 54 -63.32 1.58 -41.79
C ALA A 54 -62.43 2.67 -42.42
N ALA A 55 -62.57 2.92 -43.73
CA ALA A 55 -61.85 4.00 -44.42
C ALA A 55 -62.26 5.38 -43.89
N ASP A 56 -63.56 5.63 -43.71
CA ASP A 56 -64.09 6.88 -43.15
C ASP A 56 -63.58 7.12 -41.71
N SER A 57 -63.48 6.06 -40.91
CA SER A 57 -62.91 6.14 -39.56
C SER A 57 -61.42 6.51 -39.59
N ILE A 58 -60.64 5.90 -40.49
CA ILE A 58 -59.21 6.20 -40.64
C ILE A 58 -59.00 7.65 -41.09
N ASP A 59 -59.81 8.13 -42.03
CA ASP A 59 -59.76 9.51 -42.52
C ASP A 59 -60.09 10.51 -41.40
N THR A 60 -61.13 10.22 -40.63
CA THR A 60 -61.53 11.01 -39.46
C THR A 60 -60.39 11.08 -38.43
N ASP A 61 -59.78 9.94 -38.10
CA ASP A 61 -58.65 9.87 -37.16
C ASP A 61 -57.42 10.61 -37.70
N HIS A 62 -57.11 10.48 -39.00
CA HIS A 62 -56.01 11.16 -39.65
C HIS A 62 -56.18 12.68 -39.57
N HIS A 63 -57.37 13.19 -39.86
CA HIS A 63 -57.68 14.61 -39.73
C HIS A 63 -57.56 15.10 -38.28
N ALA A 64 -58.04 14.33 -37.30
CA ALA A 64 -57.91 14.66 -35.89
C ALA A 64 -56.45 14.69 -35.41
N LEU A 65 -55.64 13.70 -35.82
CA LEU A 65 -54.22 13.63 -35.50
C LEU A 65 -53.42 14.76 -36.15
N THR A 66 -53.70 15.07 -37.41
CA THR A 66 -53.02 16.17 -38.14
C THR A 66 -53.31 17.52 -37.48
N LYS A 67 -54.56 17.75 -37.06
CA LYS A 67 -54.92 18.94 -36.28
C LYS A 67 -54.18 18.99 -34.94
N THR A 68 -54.16 17.88 -34.21
CA THR A 68 -53.46 17.78 -32.92
C THR A 68 -51.96 18.01 -33.07
N LEU A 69 -51.35 17.47 -34.14
CA LEU A 69 -49.94 17.67 -34.44
C LEU A 69 -49.63 19.16 -34.64
N ALA A 70 -50.40 19.86 -35.48
CA ALA A 70 -50.21 21.30 -35.71
C ALA A 70 -50.34 22.12 -34.42
N GLU A 71 -51.33 21.79 -33.56
CA GLU A 71 -51.49 22.42 -32.25
C GLU A 71 -50.27 22.18 -31.33
N LYS A 72 -49.72 20.95 -31.33
CA LYS A 72 -48.55 20.59 -30.51
C LYS A 72 -47.26 21.20 -31.04
N GLU A 73 -47.08 21.29 -32.35
CA GLU A 73 -45.93 21.96 -32.96
C GLU A 73 -45.93 23.45 -32.61
N GLN A 74 -47.08 24.12 -32.72
CA GLN A 74 -47.22 25.52 -32.33
C GLN A 74 -46.96 25.73 -30.83
N TRP A 75 -47.58 24.90 -29.98
CA TRP A 75 -47.32 24.93 -28.53
C TRP A 75 -45.83 24.75 -28.20
N TRP A 76 -45.15 23.86 -28.92
CA TRP A 76 -43.74 23.57 -28.67
C TRP A 76 -42.82 24.73 -29.04
N ILE A 77 -43.12 25.46 -30.12
CA ILE A 77 -42.36 26.66 -30.52
C ILE A 77 -42.35 27.68 -29.37
N GLU A 78 -43.53 27.98 -28.82
CA GLU A 78 -43.69 28.94 -27.71
C GLU A 78 -43.06 28.42 -26.41
N ARG A 79 -43.28 27.14 -26.09
CA ARG A 79 -42.74 26.52 -24.88
C ARG A 79 -41.23 26.47 -24.90
N ARG A 80 -40.62 26.13 -26.05
CA ARG A 80 -39.17 26.10 -26.22
C ARG A 80 -38.55 27.47 -26.02
N ALA A 81 -39.15 28.52 -26.59
CA ALA A 81 -38.66 29.89 -26.43
C ALA A 81 -38.65 30.32 -24.95
N THR A 82 -39.73 30.00 -24.22
CA THR A 82 -39.82 30.25 -22.77
C THR A 82 -38.73 29.51 -21.99
N LEU A 83 -38.53 28.21 -22.26
CA LEU A 83 -37.52 27.40 -21.58
C LEU A 83 -36.10 27.89 -21.86
N GLU A 84 -35.81 28.32 -23.09
CA GLU A 84 -34.48 28.86 -23.43
C GLU A 84 -34.23 30.21 -22.73
N ALA A 85 -35.24 31.08 -22.64
CA ALA A 85 -35.14 32.32 -21.88
C ALA A 85 -34.88 32.05 -20.39
N GLU A 86 -35.60 31.11 -19.77
CA GLU A 86 -35.36 30.69 -18.39
C GLU A 86 -33.94 30.12 -18.19
N ARG A 87 -33.46 29.31 -19.14
CA ARG A 87 -32.12 28.72 -19.10
C ARG A 87 -31.05 29.81 -19.17
N LEU A 88 -31.18 30.77 -20.07
CA LEU A 88 -30.23 31.88 -20.20
C LEU A 88 -30.20 32.76 -18.95
N ALA A 89 -31.36 33.05 -18.35
CA ALA A 89 -31.44 33.80 -17.10
C ALA A 89 -30.75 33.07 -15.92
N LYS A 90 -30.93 31.74 -15.83
CA LYS A 90 -30.24 30.91 -14.83
C LYS A 90 -28.72 30.91 -15.06
N LEU A 91 -28.27 30.78 -16.31
CA LEU A 91 -26.84 30.81 -16.65
C LEU A 91 -26.19 32.14 -16.26
N GLU A 92 -26.88 33.25 -16.49
CA GLU A 92 -26.35 34.57 -16.12
C GLU A 92 -26.25 34.74 -14.60
N THR A 93 -27.27 34.30 -13.86
CA THR A 93 -27.22 34.29 -12.39
C THR A 93 -26.03 33.48 -11.86
N VAL A 94 -25.81 32.28 -12.41
CA VAL A 94 -24.68 31.42 -12.01
C VAL A 94 -23.33 32.06 -12.37
N ARG A 95 -23.25 32.69 -13.56
CA ARG A 95 -22.04 33.38 -14.01
C ARG A 95 -21.67 34.53 -13.07
N GLN A 96 -22.64 35.34 -12.68
CA GLN A 96 -22.45 36.45 -11.76
C GLN A 96 -22.05 35.95 -10.37
N ALA A 97 -22.72 34.93 -9.84
CA ALA A 97 -22.36 34.32 -8.55
C ALA A 97 -20.92 33.77 -8.56
N ALA A 98 -20.50 33.11 -9.64
CA ALA A 98 -19.14 32.60 -9.79
C ALA A 98 -18.10 33.73 -9.87
N GLN A 99 -18.42 34.85 -10.55
CA GLN A 99 -17.55 36.01 -10.60
C GLN A 99 -17.42 36.69 -9.23
N ALA A 100 -18.54 36.91 -8.53
CA ALA A 100 -18.55 37.50 -7.20
C ALA A 100 -17.76 36.64 -6.21
N ARG A 101 -17.98 35.31 -6.21
CA ARG A 101 -17.24 34.39 -5.34
C ARG A 101 -15.74 34.40 -5.62
N ARG A 102 -15.32 34.48 -6.90
CA ARG A 102 -13.89 34.59 -7.26
C ARG A 102 -13.26 35.87 -6.71
N GLN A 103 -13.97 36.99 -6.79
CA GLN A 103 -13.49 38.27 -6.25
C GLN A 103 -13.43 38.24 -4.72
N GLU A 104 -14.42 37.64 -4.07
CA GLU A 104 -14.48 37.49 -2.62
C GLU A 104 -13.29 36.68 -2.07
N ILE A 105 -12.92 35.57 -2.73
CA ILE A 105 -11.85 34.68 -2.25
C ILE A 105 -10.43 35.10 -2.71
N ALA A 106 -10.30 36.00 -3.69
CA ALA A 106 -9.02 36.44 -4.23
C ALA A 106 -8.02 36.97 -3.17
N PRO A 107 -8.40 37.84 -2.20
CA PRO A 107 -7.46 38.32 -1.19
C PRO A 107 -6.98 37.20 -0.26
N GLU A 108 -7.88 36.32 0.15
CA GLU A 108 -7.56 35.19 1.03
C GLU A 108 -6.65 34.17 0.32
N GLN A 109 -6.90 33.86 -0.95
CA GLN A 109 -6.03 33.04 -1.78
C GLN A 109 -4.61 33.64 -1.88
N THR A 110 -4.53 34.97 -2.05
CA THR A 110 -3.24 35.67 -2.10
C THR A 110 -2.49 35.57 -0.77
N ARG A 111 -3.19 35.77 0.36
CA ARG A 111 -2.61 35.64 1.70
C ARG A 111 -2.08 34.22 1.94
N LEU A 112 -2.90 33.20 1.66
CA LEU A 112 -2.53 31.80 1.84
C LEU A 112 -1.34 31.38 0.97
N GLU A 113 -1.27 31.88 -0.26
CA GLU A 113 -0.13 31.62 -1.15
C GLU A 113 1.16 32.27 -0.64
N GLN A 114 1.09 33.52 -0.15
CA GLN A 114 2.23 34.19 0.48
C GLN A 114 2.72 33.43 1.73
N GLU A 115 1.80 32.99 2.60
CA GLU A 115 2.14 32.18 3.77
C GLU A 115 2.76 30.84 3.39
N ARG A 116 2.22 30.18 2.34
CA ARG A 116 2.79 28.93 1.83
C ARG A 116 4.21 29.15 1.32
N GLN A 117 4.44 30.21 0.54
CA GLN A 117 5.77 30.55 0.03
C GLN A 117 6.75 30.86 1.17
N ALA A 118 6.32 31.60 2.19
CA ALA A 118 7.14 31.88 3.37
C ALA A 118 7.54 30.59 4.12
N ARG A 119 6.60 29.65 4.32
CA ARG A 119 6.90 28.35 4.95
C ARG A 119 7.88 27.52 4.12
N VAL A 120 7.70 27.49 2.80
CA VAL A 120 8.59 26.76 1.90
C VAL A 120 10.00 27.38 1.93
N ALA A 121 10.11 28.70 1.87
CA ALA A 121 11.39 29.39 1.94
C ALA A 121 12.11 29.13 3.27
N ALA A 122 11.39 29.19 4.39
CA ALA A 122 11.94 28.89 5.71
C ALA A 122 12.42 27.43 5.81
N ALA A 123 11.62 26.47 5.32
CA ALA A 123 12.01 25.06 5.32
C ALA A 123 13.23 24.79 4.44
N GLN A 124 13.32 25.44 3.27
CA GLN A 124 14.48 25.33 2.38
C GLN A 124 15.73 25.91 3.05
N GLN A 125 15.62 27.05 3.73
CA GLN A 125 16.73 27.62 4.47
C GLN A 125 17.24 26.67 5.56
N THR A 126 16.34 26.07 6.35
CA THR A 126 16.72 25.07 7.37
C THR A 126 17.41 23.85 6.75
N LEU A 127 16.92 23.38 5.60
CA LEU A 127 17.54 22.27 4.87
C LEU A 127 18.94 22.63 4.37
N ASP A 128 19.11 23.80 3.79
CA ASP A 128 20.40 24.29 3.30
C ASP A 128 21.39 24.47 4.45
N GLU A 129 20.94 24.99 5.60
CA GLU A 129 21.74 25.09 6.83
C GLU A 129 22.17 23.71 7.34
N TYR A 130 21.25 22.73 7.36
CA TYR A 130 21.57 21.36 7.74
C TYR A 130 22.57 20.70 6.78
N ALA A 131 22.43 20.95 5.48
CA ALA A 131 23.26 20.35 4.43
C ALA A 131 24.68 20.93 4.38
N ARG A 132 24.93 22.13 4.93
CA ARG A 132 26.26 22.77 4.92
C ARG A 132 27.32 21.97 5.68
N ASP A 133 26.96 21.41 6.84
CA ASP A 133 27.89 20.61 7.64
C ASP A 133 27.14 19.57 8.52
N PRO A 134 26.55 18.54 7.90
CA PRO A 134 25.83 17.50 8.64
C PRO A 134 26.75 16.74 9.61
N PHE A 135 28.05 16.69 9.32
CA PHE A 135 29.05 16.09 10.20
C PHE A 135 29.28 16.93 11.45
N GLN A 136 29.35 18.26 11.34
CA GLN A 136 29.45 19.14 12.50
C GLN A 136 28.18 19.06 13.37
N ILE A 137 26.98 18.96 12.78
CA ILE A 137 25.74 18.75 13.53
C ILE A 137 25.77 17.41 14.27
N ALA A 138 26.15 16.33 13.59
CA ALA A 138 26.31 15.02 14.21
C ALA A 138 27.38 15.04 15.30
N ASN A 139 28.52 15.71 15.08
CA ASN A 139 29.59 15.84 16.05
C ASN A 139 29.18 16.67 17.27
N ASN A 140 28.42 17.76 17.08
CA ASN A 140 27.87 18.57 18.18
C ASN A 140 26.85 17.76 18.98
N TYR A 141 25.99 16.98 18.32
CA TYR A 141 25.10 16.03 18.98
C TYR A 141 25.89 14.99 19.77
N LEU A 142 26.90 14.36 19.16
CA LEU A 142 27.76 13.38 19.83
C LEU A 142 28.57 13.99 20.99
N ALA A 143 29.02 15.24 20.89
CA ALA A 143 29.73 15.92 21.97
C ALA A 143 28.80 16.33 23.12
N SER A 144 27.55 16.71 22.80
CA SER A 144 26.54 17.07 23.79
C SER A 144 25.83 15.86 24.39
N ASN A 145 25.93 14.70 23.73
CA ASN A 145 25.25 13.45 24.08
C ASN A 145 26.21 12.24 24.17
N GLY A 146 27.52 12.46 24.28
CA GLY A 146 28.53 11.40 24.36
C GLY A 146 29.79 11.81 25.12
N PRO A 147 30.47 10.88 25.83
CA PRO A 147 30.12 9.49 26.13
C PRO A 147 29.52 9.38 27.55
N GLY A 148 28.20 9.24 27.66
CA GLY A 148 27.57 8.77 28.92
C GLY A 148 27.67 7.26 29.11
N SER A 149 28.04 6.50 28.07
CA SER A 149 28.20 5.04 28.09
C SER A 149 29.68 4.67 28.09
N ASN A 150 30.26 4.55 29.28
CA ASN A 150 31.56 3.91 29.46
C ASN A 150 31.41 2.40 29.21
N TRP A 151 31.74 1.94 28.00
CA TRP A 151 31.86 0.51 27.73
C TRP A 151 32.97 -0.07 28.61
N PHE A 152 32.64 -1.12 29.35
CA PHE A 152 33.57 -1.80 30.24
C PHE A 152 33.84 -3.21 29.71
N PRO A 153 35.08 -3.55 29.32
CA PRO A 153 35.41 -4.89 28.84
C PRO A 153 35.23 -5.92 29.95
N LEU A 154 34.34 -6.88 29.75
CA LEU A 154 34.10 -7.98 30.68
C LEU A 154 35.22 -9.03 30.56
N VAL A 155 35.46 -9.75 31.64
CA VAL A 155 36.39 -10.90 31.66
C VAL A 155 35.55 -12.17 31.80
N ALA A 156 35.73 -13.10 30.87
CA ALA A 156 35.15 -14.43 30.98
C ALA A 156 35.87 -15.21 32.08
N VAL A 157 35.10 -15.81 32.99
CA VAL A 157 35.61 -16.69 34.05
C VAL A 157 35.55 -18.16 33.62
N GLU A 158 34.57 -18.50 32.79
CA GLU A 158 34.33 -19.86 32.33
C GLU A 158 33.65 -19.80 30.96
N GLY A 159 33.96 -20.77 30.09
CA GLY A 159 33.34 -20.94 28.80
C GLY A 159 33.11 -22.42 28.51
N GLN A 160 31.90 -22.76 28.07
CA GLN A 160 31.52 -24.11 27.68
C GLN A 160 30.68 -24.08 26.41
N SER A 161 30.58 -25.23 25.74
CA SER A 161 29.74 -25.37 24.55
C SER A 161 29.04 -26.73 24.53
N THR A 162 27.83 -26.78 23.98
CA THR A 162 27.07 -28.04 23.88
C THR A 162 27.56 -28.92 22.73
N ASN A 163 28.23 -28.34 21.73
CA ASN A 163 28.78 -29.05 20.57
C ASN A 163 30.22 -29.54 20.81
N GLY A 164 30.85 -29.18 21.92
CA GLY A 164 32.24 -29.54 22.21
C GLY A 164 33.29 -28.65 21.54
N ALA A 165 32.90 -27.49 21.01
CA ALA A 165 33.84 -26.42 20.66
C ALA A 165 34.59 -25.92 21.90
N VAL A 166 35.88 -25.64 21.75
CA VAL A 166 36.74 -25.14 22.84
C VAL A 166 36.74 -23.62 22.82
N LEU A 167 36.43 -22.99 23.96
CA LEU A 167 36.51 -21.56 24.16
C LEU A 167 37.81 -21.22 24.91
N THR A 168 38.74 -20.54 24.23
CA THR A 168 40.04 -20.17 24.78
C THR A 168 40.08 -18.66 25.08
N PRO A 169 40.26 -18.25 26.35
CA PRO A 169 40.42 -16.83 26.70
C PRO A 169 41.79 -16.32 26.27
N LEU A 170 41.83 -15.09 25.75
CA LEU A 170 43.05 -14.38 25.38
C LEU A 170 43.40 -13.26 26.39
N ALA A 171 44.63 -12.77 26.32
CA ALA A 171 45.16 -11.74 27.21
C ALA A 171 44.41 -10.39 27.11
N ASP A 172 43.78 -10.12 25.96
CA ASP A 172 42.96 -8.93 25.69
C ASP A 172 41.49 -9.09 26.15
N ARG A 173 41.17 -10.19 26.85
CA ARG A 173 39.82 -10.58 27.33
C ARG A 173 38.86 -11.07 26.25
N SER A 174 39.32 -11.22 25.00
CA SER A 174 38.53 -11.90 23.98
C SER A 174 38.50 -13.42 24.20
N LEU A 175 37.56 -14.09 23.53
CA LEU A 175 37.44 -15.54 23.52
C LEU A 175 37.54 -16.04 22.08
N VAL A 176 38.42 -17.01 21.85
CA VAL A 176 38.53 -17.71 20.57
C VAL A 176 37.84 -19.06 20.69
N ALA A 177 36.82 -19.28 19.86
CA ALA A 177 36.23 -20.60 19.65
C ALA A 177 37.09 -21.41 18.68
N SER A 178 37.23 -22.72 18.90
CA SER A 178 37.93 -23.64 18.00
C SER A 178 37.36 -25.06 18.09
N GLY A 179 37.73 -25.92 17.13
CA GLY A 179 37.28 -27.31 17.10
C GLY A 179 35.94 -27.49 16.38
N ASN A 180 34.92 -27.99 17.08
CA ASN A 180 33.65 -28.36 16.44
C ASN A 180 32.86 -27.13 15.96
N ALA A 181 32.57 -27.06 14.66
CA ALA A 181 31.80 -26.00 14.03
C ALA A 181 30.30 -26.31 13.84
N GLN A 182 29.83 -27.47 14.33
CA GLN A 182 28.42 -27.87 14.24
C GLN A 182 27.52 -26.99 15.13
N PRO A 183 26.20 -26.92 14.85
CA PRO A 183 25.24 -26.20 15.69
C PRO A 183 25.35 -26.50 17.19
N GLY A 184 25.18 -25.46 18.01
CA GLY A 184 25.25 -25.57 19.46
C GLY A 184 25.06 -24.26 20.20
N THR A 185 25.02 -24.35 21.53
CA THR A 185 25.01 -23.19 22.43
C THR A 185 26.38 -23.04 23.06
N TYR A 186 26.89 -21.81 23.05
CA TYR A 186 28.09 -21.39 23.77
C TYR A 186 27.65 -20.64 25.03
N THR A 187 28.06 -21.10 26.21
CA THR A 187 27.75 -20.43 27.47
C THR A 187 29.03 -19.84 28.04
N VAL A 188 29.04 -18.54 28.28
CA VAL A 188 30.15 -17.81 28.87
C VAL A 188 29.70 -17.20 30.19
N ARG A 189 30.40 -17.53 31.28
CA ARG A 189 30.21 -16.85 32.55
C ARG A 189 31.16 -15.67 32.65
N LEU A 190 30.65 -14.52 33.09
CA LEU A 190 31.41 -13.28 33.26
C LEU A 190 31.14 -12.68 34.63
N ARG A 191 32.05 -11.85 35.11
CA ARG A 191 31.90 -11.11 36.37
C ARG A 191 32.20 -9.64 36.17
N THR A 192 31.46 -8.78 36.87
CA THR A 192 31.67 -7.34 36.80
C THR A 192 31.32 -6.63 38.11
N PRO A 193 32.10 -5.62 38.52
CA PRO A 193 31.74 -4.75 39.63
C PRO A 193 30.74 -3.65 39.24
N LEU A 194 30.37 -3.57 37.95
CA LEU A 194 29.49 -2.53 37.45
C LEU A 194 28.09 -2.58 38.07
N LYS A 195 27.55 -1.38 38.25
CA LYS A 195 26.19 -1.09 38.70
C LYS A 195 25.41 -0.41 37.58
N GLY A 196 24.10 -0.51 37.60
CA GLY A 196 23.22 0.08 36.60
C GLY A 196 23.53 -0.33 35.15
N ILE A 197 23.89 -1.59 34.90
CA ILE A 197 24.18 -2.08 33.55
C ILE A 197 22.90 -1.99 32.70
N ARG A 198 22.94 -1.21 31.61
CA ARG A 198 21.79 -0.96 30.72
C ARG A 198 21.83 -1.77 29.42
N GLY A 199 22.93 -2.46 29.16
CA GLY A 199 23.09 -3.19 27.92
C GLY A 199 24.45 -3.84 27.78
N PHE A 200 24.58 -4.63 26.73
CA PHE A 200 25.76 -5.40 26.38
C PHE A 200 26.13 -5.13 24.93
N ARG A 201 27.42 -5.15 24.63
CA ARG A 201 27.94 -5.14 23.27
C ARG A 201 28.74 -6.43 23.08
N LEU A 202 28.30 -7.25 22.14
CA LEU A 202 29.08 -8.38 21.64
C LEU A 202 29.90 -7.91 20.45
N GLU A 203 31.21 -8.14 20.48
CA GLU A 203 32.12 -7.82 19.37
C GLU A 203 32.52 -9.11 18.65
N ALA A 204 32.31 -9.13 17.34
CA ALA A 204 32.76 -10.20 16.47
C ALA A 204 34.07 -9.75 15.81
N LEU A 205 35.18 -10.31 16.29
CA LEU A 205 36.54 -9.93 15.91
C LEU A 205 37.08 -10.85 14.81
N PRO A 206 37.61 -10.32 13.69
CA PRO A 206 38.33 -11.14 12.72
C PRO A 206 39.62 -11.68 13.34
N LEU A 207 40.02 -12.86 12.92
CA LEU A 207 41.27 -13.48 13.35
C LEU A 207 41.84 -14.30 12.20
N ASP A 208 43.04 -13.94 11.73
CA ASP A 208 43.67 -14.55 10.55
C ASP A 208 43.85 -16.07 10.67
N SER A 209 43.99 -16.59 11.91
CA SER A 209 44.10 -18.02 12.16
C SER A 209 42.77 -18.79 12.09
N GLN A 210 41.64 -18.09 11.99
CA GLN A 210 40.31 -18.70 11.85
C GLN A 210 39.96 -18.99 10.38
N PRO A 211 39.07 -19.96 10.13
CA PRO A 211 38.51 -20.17 8.80
C PRO A 211 38.02 -18.87 8.15
N GLY A 212 38.41 -18.64 6.89
CA GLY A 212 38.03 -17.43 6.14
C GLY A 212 38.52 -16.10 6.74
N GLY A 213 39.37 -16.10 7.77
CA GLY A 213 39.84 -14.89 8.47
C GLY A 213 38.75 -14.16 9.28
N GLY A 214 37.57 -14.79 9.45
CA GLY A 214 36.41 -14.19 10.09
C GLY A 214 36.19 -14.63 11.53
N PRO A 215 35.20 -14.04 12.22
CA PRO A 215 34.88 -14.33 13.62
C PRO A 215 34.22 -15.70 13.86
N GLY A 216 33.73 -16.38 12.81
CA GLY A 216 33.04 -17.65 12.92
C GLY A 216 33.88 -18.87 12.52
N LEU A 217 33.38 -20.06 12.87
CA LEU A 217 34.06 -21.34 12.59
C LEU A 217 33.72 -21.95 11.23
N SER A 218 32.75 -21.39 10.50
CA SER A 218 32.42 -21.89 9.16
C SER A 218 33.54 -21.59 8.16
N ALA A 219 33.64 -22.36 7.08
CA ALA A 219 34.77 -22.26 6.14
C ALA A 219 34.99 -20.85 5.54
N ASN A 220 33.94 -20.03 5.45
CA ASN A 220 34.00 -18.65 4.94
C ASN A 220 34.15 -17.60 6.07
N GLY A 221 34.40 -18.02 7.31
CA GLY A 221 34.57 -17.16 8.48
C GLY A 221 33.30 -16.55 9.04
N ASN A 222 32.12 -16.95 8.53
CA ASN A 222 30.85 -16.45 9.04
C ASN A 222 30.37 -17.25 10.27
N PHE A 223 29.42 -16.65 10.98
CA PHE A 223 28.62 -17.29 12.01
C PHE A 223 27.16 -16.88 11.81
N VAL A 224 26.26 -17.59 12.48
CA VAL A 224 24.88 -17.11 12.67
C VAL A 224 24.52 -17.30 14.13
N ILE A 225 24.33 -16.19 14.85
CA ILE A 225 23.76 -16.23 16.20
C ILE A 225 22.25 -16.21 16.05
N THR A 226 21.59 -17.29 16.45
CA THR A 226 20.13 -17.43 16.38
C THR A 226 19.43 -16.79 17.58
N GLU A 227 20.04 -16.84 18.77
CA GLU A 227 19.48 -16.23 19.99
C GLU A 227 20.60 -15.89 20.99
N ILE A 228 20.37 -14.84 21.79
CA ILE A 228 21.21 -14.46 22.91
C ILE A 228 20.36 -14.37 24.18
N GLU A 229 20.79 -15.10 25.19
CA GLU A 229 20.18 -15.08 26.50
C GLU A 229 21.18 -14.58 27.54
N ILE A 230 20.70 -13.73 28.46
CA ILE A 230 21.53 -13.16 29.53
C ILE A 230 20.83 -13.42 30.86
N ASP A 231 21.47 -14.22 31.70
CA ASP A 231 21.08 -14.39 33.09
C ASP A 231 22.05 -13.61 33.99
N ALA A 232 21.52 -13.02 35.07
CA ALA A 232 22.30 -12.23 36.01
C ALA A 232 21.95 -12.57 37.46
N ALA A 233 22.97 -12.62 38.32
CA ALA A 233 22.86 -12.84 39.76
C ALA A 233 23.78 -11.87 40.52
N PRO A 234 23.46 -11.50 41.78
CA PRO A 234 24.41 -10.85 42.67
C PRO A 234 25.64 -11.73 42.85
N LEU A 235 26.84 -11.15 42.81
CA LEU A 235 28.10 -11.91 42.85
C LEU A 235 28.25 -12.76 44.13
N ALA A 236 27.73 -12.28 45.27
CA ALA A 236 27.74 -13.01 46.53
C ALA A 236 26.65 -14.10 46.64
N GLN A 237 25.66 -14.09 45.75
CA GLN A 237 24.48 -14.97 45.78
C GLN A 237 24.17 -15.50 44.36
N PRO A 238 25.10 -16.26 43.75
CA PRO A 238 24.96 -16.72 42.35
C PRO A 238 23.72 -17.60 42.11
N ASP A 239 23.19 -18.24 43.16
CA ASP A 239 21.96 -19.04 43.09
C ASP A 239 20.69 -18.19 42.86
N GLN A 240 20.76 -16.86 43.05
CA GLN A 240 19.66 -15.93 42.75
C GLN A 240 19.72 -15.40 41.31
N SER A 241 20.06 -16.28 40.38
CA SER A 241 20.13 -15.94 38.96
C SER A 241 18.73 -15.74 38.36
N SER A 242 18.59 -14.74 37.50
CA SER A 242 17.35 -14.46 36.79
C SER A 242 17.60 -14.02 35.35
N ARG A 243 16.68 -14.38 34.45
CA ARG A 243 16.71 -13.99 33.04
C ARG A 243 16.47 -12.50 32.88
N GLN A 244 17.40 -11.83 32.21
CA GLN A 244 17.31 -10.41 31.89
C GLN A 244 16.62 -10.22 30.55
N LYS A 245 15.58 -9.38 30.53
CA LYS A 245 14.84 -9.09 29.31
C LYS A 245 15.59 -8.07 28.46
N ILE A 246 15.89 -8.46 27.23
CA ILE A 246 16.53 -7.59 26.23
C ILE A 246 15.42 -6.90 25.43
N ALA A 247 15.43 -5.57 25.42
CA ALA A 247 14.42 -4.75 24.75
C ALA A 247 14.72 -4.54 23.26
N THR A 248 15.99 -4.34 22.91
CA THR A 248 16.39 -4.10 21.51
C THR A 248 17.75 -4.71 21.20
N ALA A 249 17.91 -5.16 19.95
CA ALA A 249 19.17 -5.62 19.37
C ALA A 249 19.48 -4.80 18.11
N LYS A 250 20.70 -4.23 18.03
CA LYS A 250 21.18 -3.43 16.89
C LYS A 250 22.60 -3.80 16.53
N ALA A 251 22.90 -3.99 15.25
CA ALA A 251 24.23 -4.36 14.79
C ALA A 251 24.90 -3.26 13.95
N SER A 252 26.23 -3.30 13.89
CA SER A 252 27.05 -2.51 12.95
C SER A 252 26.79 -2.87 11.49
N PHE A 253 26.39 -4.12 11.25
CA PHE A 253 26.10 -4.68 9.95
C PHE A 253 25.01 -5.73 10.06
N THR A 254 24.14 -5.75 9.04
CA THR A 254 23.04 -6.70 8.90
C THR A 254 23.18 -7.40 7.55
N GLN A 255 23.53 -8.68 7.57
CA GLN A 255 23.48 -9.51 6.36
C GLN A 255 22.02 -9.62 5.87
N SER A 256 21.80 -9.58 4.56
CA SER A 256 20.46 -9.74 3.97
C SER A 256 19.81 -11.05 4.44
N GLY A 257 18.60 -10.96 4.99
CA GLY A 257 17.88 -12.10 5.58
C GLY A 257 18.17 -12.39 7.06
N PHE A 258 19.20 -11.76 7.66
CA PHE A 258 19.66 -12.02 9.03
C PHE A 258 19.50 -10.77 9.90
N ASN A 259 18.25 -10.48 10.28
CA ASN A 259 17.92 -9.31 11.10
C ASN A 259 18.41 -9.51 12.55
N PRO A 260 19.22 -8.58 13.11
CA PRO A 260 19.66 -8.65 14.51
C PRO A 260 18.53 -8.77 15.54
N ALA A 261 17.32 -8.32 15.23
CA ALA A 261 16.18 -8.47 16.13
C ALA A 261 15.78 -9.94 16.39
N SER A 262 16.13 -10.86 15.48
CA SER A 262 15.87 -12.29 15.67
C SER A 262 16.67 -12.89 16.82
N VAL A 263 17.79 -12.28 17.22
CA VAL A 263 18.60 -12.82 18.33
C VAL A 263 17.96 -12.69 19.71
N ILE A 264 16.77 -12.10 19.80
CA ILE A 264 16.04 -11.83 21.06
C ILE A 264 14.54 -12.15 20.92
N ASP A 265 14.14 -12.96 19.92
CA ASP A 265 12.75 -13.25 19.63
C ASP A 265 12.22 -14.50 20.37
N GLY A 266 13.09 -15.20 21.10
CA GLY A 266 12.79 -16.40 21.85
C GLY A 266 12.79 -17.67 21.00
N GLN A 267 13.27 -17.62 19.75
CA GLN A 267 13.30 -18.75 18.82
C GLN A 267 14.74 -19.23 18.55
N ALA A 268 15.41 -19.73 19.58
CA ALA A 268 16.81 -20.15 19.51
C ALA A 268 17.19 -21.19 18.43
N ARG A 269 16.22 -21.91 17.84
CA ARG A 269 16.46 -22.99 16.86
C ARG A 269 15.83 -22.73 15.50
N ASP A 270 15.54 -21.47 15.19
CA ASP A 270 15.07 -21.09 13.87
C ASP A 270 16.25 -20.89 12.89
N GLN A 271 16.00 -20.28 11.74
CA GLN A 271 17.02 -19.95 10.74
C GLN A 271 17.23 -18.43 10.63
N GLY A 272 16.62 -17.65 11.53
CA GLY A 272 16.89 -16.24 11.69
C GLY A 272 18.17 -16.02 12.48
N GLY A 273 18.55 -14.76 12.66
CA GLY A 273 19.66 -14.41 13.54
C GLY A 273 20.50 -13.28 13.02
N TRP A 274 21.68 -13.12 13.62
CA TRP A 274 22.68 -12.15 13.21
C TRP A 274 23.89 -12.85 12.58
N ALA A 275 24.26 -12.36 11.40
CA ALA A 275 25.37 -12.86 10.60
C ALA A 275 26.05 -11.71 9.86
N VAL A 276 27.32 -11.91 9.44
CA VAL A 276 28.18 -10.82 8.95
C VAL A 276 28.79 -11.07 7.57
N TYR A 277 28.38 -12.11 6.85
CA TYR A 277 28.87 -12.36 5.50
C TYR A 277 28.39 -11.27 4.51
N PRO A 278 29.23 -10.83 3.54
CA PRO A 278 30.60 -11.29 3.25
C PRO A 278 31.70 -10.54 4.00
N LEU A 279 31.39 -9.71 5.00
CA LEU A 279 32.31 -8.78 5.64
C LEU A 279 33.03 -9.36 6.87
N GLY A 280 33.37 -10.65 6.87
CA GLY A 280 33.98 -11.31 8.04
C GLY A 280 35.35 -10.77 8.46
N GLY A 281 36.12 -10.17 7.53
CA GLY A 281 37.49 -9.69 7.78
C GLY A 281 37.62 -8.35 8.52
N ILE A 282 36.53 -7.80 9.05
CA ILE A 282 36.53 -6.56 9.85
C ILE A 282 35.72 -6.75 11.13
N VAL A 283 35.98 -5.90 12.13
CA VAL A 283 35.25 -5.93 13.41
C VAL A 283 33.79 -5.55 13.19
N HIS A 284 32.89 -6.37 13.70
CA HIS A 284 31.46 -6.06 13.83
C HIS A 284 31.03 -6.06 15.28
N TRP A 285 29.89 -5.43 15.57
CA TRP A 285 29.32 -5.47 16.91
C TRP A 285 27.80 -5.57 16.88
N LEU A 286 27.26 -6.21 17.92
CA LEU A 286 25.84 -6.30 18.22
C LEU A 286 25.61 -5.69 19.61
N THR A 287 24.78 -4.66 19.69
CA THR A 287 24.38 -4.00 20.95
C THR A 287 23.00 -4.47 21.37
N LEU A 288 22.89 -4.90 22.61
CA LEU A 288 21.70 -5.38 23.29
C LEU A 288 21.35 -4.38 24.39
N SER A 289 20.19 -3.74 24.32
CA SER A 289 19.70 -2.86 25.40
C SER A 289 18.72 -3.61 26.27
N LEU A 290 18.93 -3.58 27.59
CA LEU A 290 18.02 -4.22 28.54
C LEU A 290 16.77 -3.36 28.76
N GLU A 291 15.66 -4.02 29.08
CA GLU A 291 14.43 -3.32 29.47
C GLU A 291 14.56 -2.66 30.85
N GLN A 292 15.26 -3.33 31.77
CA GLN A 292 15.55 -2.84 33.11
C GLN A 292 17.04 -2.94 33.39
N PRO A 293 17.62 -2.03 34.19
CA PRO A 293 19.01 -2.14 34.60
C PRO A 293 19.29 -3.31 35.53
N ILE A 294 20.46 -3.90 35.37
CA ILE A 294 21.04 -4.78 36.39
C ILE A 294 21.81 -3.91 37.38
N ASP A 295 21.40 -3.90 38.64
CA ASP A 295 21.92 -2.98 39.66
C ASP A 295 22.22 -3.66 41.01
N PHE A 296 23.04 -4.72 40.97
CA PHE A 296 23.45 -5.42 42.18
C PHE A 296 24.58 -4.68 42.90
N ALA A 297 24.41 -4.43 44.20
CA ALA A 297 25.32 -3.60 44.99
C ALA A 297 26.74 -4.20 45.15
N GLU A 298 26.85 -5.53 45.16
CA GLU A 298 28.09 -6.28 45.41
C GLU A 298 28.76 -6.78 44.11
N GLY A 299 28.33 -6.26 42.95
CA GLY A 299 28.73 -6.76 41.65
C GLY A 299 27.81 -7.86 41.12
N THR A 300 28.03 -8.23 39.87
CA THR A 300 27.15 -9.12 39.10
C THR A 300 27.95 -10.30 38.55
N GLU A 301 27.42 -11.50 38.72
CA GLU A 301 27.76 -12.66 37.89
C GLU A 301 26.76 -12.75 36.74
N LEU A 302 27.28 -12.92 35.53
CA LEU A 302 26.52 -12.98 34.29
C LEU A 302 26.73 -14.35 33.65
N SER A 303 25.68 -14.93 33.11
CA SER A 303 25.74 -16.09 32.21
C SER A 303 25.16 -15.69 30.87
N LEU A 304 26.02 -15.61 29.86
CA LEU A 304 25.65 -15.33 28.48
C LEU A 304 25.55 -16.65 27.71
N ALA A 305 24.36 -16.99 27.22
CA ALA A 305 24.18 -18.10 26.29
C ALA A 305 24.03 -17.55 24.87
N ILE A 306 24.89 -18.00 23.97
CA ILE A 306 24.90 -17.64 22.56
C ILE A 306 24.51 -18.88 21.77
N HIS A 307 23.31 -18.86 21.19
CA HIS A 307 22.77 -19.95 20.40
C HIS A 307 23.21 -19.80 18.94
N GLN A 308 23.72 -20.87 18.36
CA GLN A 308 24.05 -20.95 16.93
C GLN A 308 23.44 -22.25 16.37
N TYR A 309 22.19 -22.17 15.88
CA TYR A 309 21.44 -23.32 15.35
C TYR A 309 21.02 -23.19 13.88
N HIS A 310 21.56 -22.21 13.17
CA HIS A 310 21.42 -22.12 11.72
C HIS A 310 22.15 -23.27 11.02
N ASN A 311 21.56 -23.81 9.95
CA ASN A 311 22.12 -24.93 9.18
C ASN A 311 23.18 -24.52 8.15
#